data_AF-A0A8S0FHR4-F1
#
_entry.id   AF-A0A8S0FHR4-F1
#
_cell.length_a   1.000
_cell.length_b   1.000
_cell.length_c   1.000
_cell.angle_alpha   90.00
_cell.angle_beta   90.00
_cell.angle_gamma   90.00
#
_symmetry.space_group_name_H-M   'P 1'
#
loop_
_entity.id
_entity.type
_entity.pdbx_description
1 polymer ?
#
loop_
_entity_poly.entity_id
_entity_poly.type
_entity_poly.pdbx_seq_one_letter_code
_entity_poly.pdbx_strand_id
1 'polypeptide(L)'
;MDIHQLLTAAMDPQEFARFSQVWQENGLDHNWLPLPVHPWQWQQKIATDFIADFAEGRMVSLGEFGDQWLAQQSLRTLTNASRRGGLDIKLPLTIYNTSCYRGIPGRYIAAGPLASRWLQQVFATDATLVQSGAVILGEPAAGYVSHEGYAALARAPYATLPGNAWCYLAGESVPLAETG
;
A
#
# COMPACT_ATOMS: atom_id res chain seq x y z
N MET A 1 -9.14 -1.75 -10.59
CA MET A 1 -8.05 -0.88 -11.04
C MET A 1 -6.87 -1.79 -11.35
N ASP A 2 -6.22 -1.59 -12.50
CA ASP A 2 -5.05 -2.38 -12.87
C ASP A 2 -3.75 -1.77 -12.28
N ILE A 3 -2.63 -2.47 -12.45
CA ILE A 3 -1.35 -2.05 -11.88
C ILE A 3 -0.76 -0.82 -12.59
N HIS A 4 -1.04 -0.64 -13.87
CA HIS A 4 -0.57 0.51 -14.63
C HIS A 4 -1.26 1.80 -14.15
N GLN A 5 -2.56 1.73 -13.86
CA GLN A 5 -3.33 2.80 -13.23
C GLN A 5 -2.77 3.17 -11.86
N LEU A 6 -2.36 2.20 -11.06
CA LEU A 6 -1.72 2.45 -9.76
C LEU A 6 -0.37 3.16 -9.90
N LEU A 7 0.49 2.71 -10.81
CA LEU A 7 1.80 3.31 -11.02
C LEU A 7 1.69 4.75 -11.53
N THR A 8 0.80 5.01 -12.47
CA THR A 8 0.54 6.37 -13.00
C THR A 8 -0.16 7.29 -11.98
N ALA A 9 -0.90 6.73 -11.02
CA ALA A 9 -1.42 7.47 -9.88
C ALA A 9 -0.34 7.81 -8.83
N ALA A 10 0.77 7.07 -8.78
CA ALA A 10 1.85 7.26 -7.81
C ALA A 10 3.07 8.00 -8.35
N MET A 11 3.21 8.10 -9.67
CA MET A 11 4.35 8.72 -10.36
C MET A 11 3.87 9.66 -11.45
N ASP A 12 4.58 10.77 -11.67
CA ASP A 12 4.42 11.57 -12.89
C ASP A 12 4.98 10.82 -14.13
N PRO A 13 4.72 11.32 -15.36
CA PRO A 13 5.18 10.64 -16.57
C PRO A 13 6.71 10.51 -16.69
N GLN A 14 7.48 11.47 -16.18
CA GLN A 14 8.95 11.43 -16.24
C GLN A 14 9.48 10.35 -15.29
N GLU A 15 8.94 10.30 -14.09
CA GLU A 15 9.31 9.35 -13.05
C GLU A 15 8.86 7.92 -13.40
N PHE A 16 7.69 7.78 -14.04
CA PHE A 16 7.23 6.49 -14.58
C PHE A 16 8.14 5.98 -15.70
N ALA A 17 8.67 6.87 -16.56
CA ALA A 17 9.65 6.49 -17.58
C ALA A 17 10.96 6.02 -16.95
N ARG A 18 11.44 6.71 -15.91
CA ARG A 18 12.62 6.30 -15.12
C ARG A 18 12.41 4.94 -14.47
N PHE A 19 11.24 4.72 -13.85
CA PHE A 19 10.85 3.44 -13.28
C PHE A 19 10.86 2.32 -14.32
N SER A 20 10.24 2.58 -15.48
CA SER A 20 10.14 1.60 -16.58
C SER A 20 11.51 1.23 -17.15
N GLN A 21 12.44 2.19 -17.23
CA GLN A 21 13.81 1.94 -17.65
C GLN A 21 14.52 1.00 -16.66
N VAL A 22 14.49 1.33 -15.37
CA VAL A 22 15.13 0.49 -14.33
C VAL A 22 14.49 -0.90 -14.26
N TRP A 23 13.17 -0.99 -14.45
CA TRP A 23 12.45 -2.26 -14.55
C TRP A 23 13.00 -3.14 -15.68
N GLN A 24 13.20 -2.57 -16.87
CA GLN A 24 13.76 -3.28 -18.03
C GLN A 24 15.24 -3.64 -17.83
N GLU A 25 16.04 -2.75 -17.26
CA GLU A 25 17.47 -2.99 -17.00
C GLU A 25 17.70 -4.14 -16.01
N ASN A 26 16.77 -4.35 -15.08
CA ASN A 26 16.77 -5.50 -14.15
C ASN A 26 16.15 -6.76 -14.76
N GLY A 27 15.74 -6.74 -16.04
CA GLY A 27 15.15 -7.90 -16.72
C GLY A 27 13.78 -8.31 -16.17
N LEU A 28 13.06 -7.40 -15.52
CA LEU A 28 11.76 -7.69 -14.93
C LEU A 28 10.67 -7.67 -16.02
N ASP A 29 9.76 -8.64 -15.96
CA ASP A 29 8.66 -8.80 -16.90
C ASP A 29 7.30 -8.82 -16.18
N HIS A 30 6.25 -9.25 -16.88
CA HIS A 30 4.88 -9.33 -16.35
C HIS A 30 4.69 -10.35 -15.21
N ASN A 31 5.66 -11.23 -14.93
CA ASN A 31 5.61 -12.14 -13.79
C ASN A 31 6.02 -11.45 -12.47
N TRP A 32 6.57 -10.24 -12.57
CA TRP A 32 6.97 -9.42 -11.43
C TRP A 32 5.89 -8.41 -11.08
N LEU A 33 5.75 -8.13 -9.79
CA LEU A 33 4.81 -7.14 -9.27
C LEU A 33 5.58 -6.03 -8.53
N PRO A 34 5.44 -4.76 -8.93
CA PRO A 34 5.96 -3.65 -8.15
C PRO A 34 5.23 -3.53 -6.81
N LEU A 35 6.00 -3.36 -5.75
CA LEU A 35 5.49 -3.22 -4.39
C LEU A 35 6.04 -1.95 -3.74
N PRO A 36 5.18 -0.96 -3.42
CA PRO A 36 5.62 0.23 -2.68
C PRO A 36 5.87 -0.13 -1.22
N VAL A 37 6.94 0.44 -0.64
CA VAL A 37 7.38 0.16 0.73
C VAL A 37 7.71 1.46 1.43
N HIS A 38 7.29 1.58 2.70
CA HIS A 38 7.65 2.73 3.51
C HIS A 38 9.17 2.71 3.82
N PRO A 39 9.93 3.81 3.63
CA PRO A 39 11.40 3.80 3.80
C PRO A 39 11.87 3.30 5.18
N TRP A 40 11.19 3.71 6.26
CA TRP A 40 11.46 3.16 7.60
C TRP A 40 11.27 1.65 7.66
N GLN A 41 10.21 1.12 7.05
CA GLN A 41 9.93 -0.32 7.05
C GLN A 41 10.96 -1.09 6.23
N TRP A 42 11.41 -0.52 5.10
CA TRP A 42 12.52 -1.04 4.31
C TRP A 42 13.78 -1.23 5.17
N GLN A 43 14.22 -0.14 5.81
CA GLN A 43 15.47 -0.11 6.57
C GLN A 43 15.42 -0.98 7.82
N GLN A 44 14.28 -1.00 8.53
CA GLN A 44 14.19 -1.65 9.85
C GLN A 44 13.75 -3.12 9.80
N LYS A 45 13.18 -3.56 8.68
CA LYS A 45 12.59 -4.89 8.54
C LYS A 45 12.94 -5.54 7.21
N ILE A 46 12.49 -4.99 6.07
CA ILE A 46 12.54 -5.69 4.78
C ILE A 46 13.96 -6.09 4.40
N ALA A 47 14.91 -5.15 4.46
CA ALA A 47 16.27 -5.39 4.02
C ALA A 47 16.98 -6.52 4.80
N THR A 48 16.55 -6.78 6.05
CA THR A 48 17.12 -7.84 6.89
C THR A 48 16.29 -9.12 6.83
N ASP A 49 14.97 -9.01 7.01
CA ASP A 49 14.08 -10.17 7.11
C ASP A 49 14.03 -10.96 5.79
N PHE A 50 14.13 -10.27 4.64
CA PHE A 50 14.02 -10.87 3.29
C PHE A 50 15.38 -11.08 2.61
N ILE A 51 16.48 -11.11 3.37
CA ILE A 51 17.83 -11.23 2.81
C ILE A 51 17.99 -12.50 1.95
N ALA A 52 17.34 -13.60 2.32
CA ALA A 52 17.33 -14.84 1.55
C ALA A 52 16.60 -14.66 0.20
N ASP A 53 15.45 -14.00 0.20
CA ASP A 53 14.69 -13.75 -1.03
C ASP A 53 15.43 -12.82 -2.00
N PHE A 54 16.19 -11.85 -1.50
CA PHE A 54 17.09 -11.04 -2.32
C PHE A 54 18.27 -11.86 -2.86
N ALA A 55 18.90 -12.69 -2.03
CA ALA A 55 20.03 -13.52 -2.44
C ALA A 55 19.64 -14.56 -3.49
N GLU A 56 18.41 -15.09 -3.42
CA GLU A 56 17.86 -16.08 -4.36
C GLU A 56 17.21 -15.44 -5.59
N GLY A 57 17.20 -14.11 -5.70
CA GLY A 57 16.62 -13.39 -6.83
C GLY A 57 15.09 -13.52 -6.92
N ARG A 58 14.40 -13.80 -5.80
CA ARG A 58 12.93 -13.75 -5.69
C ARG A 58 12.42 -12.33 -5.45
N MET A 59 13.28 -11.43 -4.96
CA MET A 59 13.01 -10.02 -4.77
C MET A 59 14.13 -9.17 -5.33
N VAL A 60 13.79 -8.02 -5.89
CA VAL A 60 14.74 -7.04 -6.43
C VAL A 60 14.41 -5.68 -5.83
N SER A 61 15.44 -5.01 -5.27
CA SER A 61 15.30 -3.63 -4.82
C SER A 61 15.51 -2.69 -6.00
N LEU A 62 14.45 -1.95 -6.35
CA LEU A 62 14.52 -0.97 -7.45
C LEU A 62 15.05 0.39 -6.96
N GLY A 63 14.97 0.66 -5.66
CA GLY A 63 15.28 1.97 -5.08
C GLY A 63 14.03 2.83 -4.87
N GLU A 64 14.24 4.13 -4.74
CA GLU A 64 13.17 5.09 -4.46
C GLU A 64 12.61 5.65 -5.76
N PHE A 65 11.28 5.63 -5.91
CA PHE A 65 10.55 6.17 -7.06
C PHE A 65 9.25 6.81 -6.62
N GLY A 66 8.80 7.75 -7.45
CA GLY A 66 7.46 8.31 -7.40
C GLY A 66 7.41 9.69 -6.78
N ASP A 67 6.18 10.15 -6.57
CA ASP A 67 5.90 11.49 -6.07
C ASP A 67 6.35 11.67 -4.62
N GLN A 68 6.27 12.91 -4.13
CA GLN A 68 6.43 13.20 -2.72
C GLN A 68 5.13 12.91 -1.97
N TRP A 69 5.27 12.29 -0.80
CA TRP A 69 4.13 11.86 0.02
C TRP A 69 4.23 12.43 1.43
N LEU A 70 3.09 12.85 1.98
CA LEU A 70 2.97 13.33 3.35
C LEU A 70 2.26 12.31 4.21
N ALA A 71 2.88 11.94 5.33
CA ALA A 71 2.28 11.05 6.31
C ALA A 71 1.11 11.75 7.03
N GLN A 72 -0.05 11.09 7.01
CA GLN A 72 -1.22 11.50 7.78
C GLN A 72 -1.08 11.11 9.26
N GLN A 73 -2.09 11.40 10.09
CA GLN A 73 -2.10 11.09 11.52
C GLN A 73 -1.85 9.60 11.85
N SER A 74 -2.21 8.70 10.93
CA SER A 74 -1.94 7.26 11.11
C SER A 74 -0.46 6.89 10.92
N LEU A 75 0.39 7.84 10.49
CA LEU A 75 1.80 7.71 10.10
C LEU A 75 2.07 6.85 8.87
N ARG A 76 1.21 5.87 8.62
CA ARG A 76 1.36 4.86 7.59
C ARG A 76 0.46 5.06 6.37
N THR A 77 -0.52 5.95 6.48
CA THR A 77 -1.31 6.43 5.32
C THR A 77 -0.66 7.70 4.85
N LEU A 78 -0.30 7.75 3.58
CA LEU A 78 0.41 8.83 2.96
C LEU A 78 -0.46 9.44 1.87
N THR A 79 -0.56 10.76 1.86
CA THR A 79 -1.25 11.52 0.82
C THR A 79 -0.23 12.10 -0.14
N ASN A 80 -0.55 12.07 -1.43
CA ASN A 80 0.31 12.64 -2.46
C ASN A 80 0.41 14.16 -2.29
N ALA A 81 1.62 14.66 -2.09
CA ALA A 81 1.91 16.08 -1.88
C ALA A 81 2.30 16.78 -3.17
N SER A 82 2.78 16.04 -4.17
CA SER A 82 3.14 16.56 -5.49
C SER A 82 1.91 16.84 -6.34
N ARG A 83 0.86 16.01 -6.23
CA ARG A 83 -0.34 16.08 -7.08
C ARG A 83 -1.62 15.96 -6.27
N ARG A 84 -2.56 16.89 -6.49
CA ARG A 84 -3.89 16.87 -5.85
C ARG A 84 -4.82 15.85 -6.52
N GLY A 85 -5.73 15.26 -5.74
CA GLY A 85 -6.78 14.36 -6.23
C GLY A 85 -6.28 12.96 -6.60
N GLY A 86 -5.08 12.58 -6.17
CA GLY A 86 -4.54 11.23 -6.31
C GLY A 86 -5.18 10.22 -5.35
N LEU A 87 -4.58 9.05 -5.28
CA LEU A 87 -4.90 8.03 -4.28
C LEU A 87 -4.00 8.23 -3.06
N ASP A 88 -4.55 8.05 -1.87
CA ASP A 88 -3.76 7.86 -0.66
C ASP A 88 -3.16 6.45 -0.70
N ILE A 89 -1.94 6.30 -0.18
CA ILE A 89 -1.30 4.99 -0.04
C ILE A 89 -1.09 4.65 1.41
N LYS A 90 -1.59 3.48 1.82
CA LYS A 90 -1.44 2.96 3.16
C LYS A 90 -0.47 1.81 3.14
N LEU A 91 0.66 2.00 3.79
CA LEU A 91 1.79 1.07 3.81
C LEU A 91 1.88 0.37 5.18
N PRO A 92 2.51 -0.82 5.28
CA PRO A 92 2.78 -1.45 6.56
C PRO A 92 3.83 -0.66 7.32
N LEU A 93 3.62 -0.48 8.63
CA LEU A 93 4.61 0.15 9.49
C LEU A 93 4.65 -0.57 10.84
N THR A 94 5.77 -1.23 11.13
CA THR A 94 5.98 -2.06 12.33
C THR A 94 6.45 -1.21 13.50
N ILE A 95 5.72 -0.12 13.75
CA ILE A 95 5.94 0.75 14.91
C ILE A 95 4.88 0.48 15.97
N TYR A 96 5.25 0.75 17.21
CA TYR A 96 4.32 0.73 18.33
C TYR A 96 3.67 2.10 18.45
N ASN A 97 2.35 2.16 18.28
CA ASN A 97 1.60 3.40 18.45
C ASN A 97 0.29 3.10 19.19
N THR A 98 -0.02 3.89 20.22
CA THR A 98 -1.20 3.71 21.10
C THR A 98 -1.45 2.25 21.50
N SER A 99 -0.42 1.59 22.04
CA SER A 99 -0.49 0.20 22.53
C SER A 99 -0.80 -0.88 21.49
N CYS A 100 -0.61 -0.62 20.19
CA CYS A 100 -0.80 -1.61 19.14
C CYS A 100 0.26 -1.50 18.03
N TYR A 101 0.59 -2.64 17.42
CA TYR A 101 1.41 -2.67 16.21
C TYR A 101 0.56 -2.26 15.00
N ARG A 102 1.08 -1.34 14.18
CA ARG A 102 0.36 -0.80 13.02
C ARG A 102 0.60 -1.61 11.74
N GLY A 103 0.43 -2.92 11.84
CA GLY A 103 0.44 -3.83 10.69
C GLY A 103 -0.90 -3.97 9.98
N ILE A 104 -0.90 -4.65 8.83
CA ILE A 104 -2.11 -5.05 8.11
C ILE A 104 -2.00 -6.56 7.82
N PRO A 105 -2.76 -7.42 8.52
CA PRO A 105 -2.71 -8.85 8.25
C PRO A 105 -3.20 -9.15 6.82
N GLY A 106 -2.45 -9.95 6.05
CA GLY A 106 -2.74 -10.24 4.64
C GLY A 106 -4.17 -10.73 4.37
N ARG A 107 -4.77 -11.52 5.28
CA ARG A 107 -6.15 -12.00 5.16
C ARG A 107 -7.20 -10.88 5.03
N TYR A 108 -6.95 -9.69 5.59
CA TYR A 108 -7.91 -8.58 5.53
C TYR A 108 -7.75 -7.72 4.27
N ILE A 109 -6.62 -7.84 3.58
CA ILE A 109 -6.27 -7.01 2.41
C ILE A 109 -7.00 -7.50 1.17
N ALA A 110 -7.07 -8.81 0.99
CA ALA A 110 -7.87 -9.41 -0.07
C ALA A 110 -9.36 -9.01 0.04
N ALA A 111 -9.84 -8.74 1.25
CA ALA A 111 -11.22 -8.34 1.49
C ALA A 111 -11.48 -6.83 1.36
N GLY A 112 -10.44 -5.98 1.47
CA GLY A 112 -10.56 -4.52 1.51
C GLY A 112 -11.34 -3.92 0.33
N PRO A 113 -10.93 -4.18 -0.93
CA PRO A 113 -11.63 -3.64 -2.10
C PRO A 113 -13.07 -4.16 -2.26
N LEU A 114 -13.35 -5.39 -1.81
CA LEU A 114 -14.71 -5.93 -1.87
C LEU A 114 -15.61 -5.28 -0.80
N ALA A 115 -15.11 -5.18 0.43
CA ALA A 115 -15.83 -4.55 1.54
C ALA A 115 -16.10 -3.07 1.29
N SER A 116 -15.09 -2.34 0.79
CA SER A 116 -15.21 -0.93 0.42
C SER A 116 -16.27 -0.71 -0.66
N ARG A 117 -16.27 -1.52 -1.72
CA ARG A 117 -17.30 -1.44 -2.78
C ARG A 117 -18.71 -1.73 -2.25
N TRP A 118 -18.84 -2.73 -1.38
CA TRP A 118 -20.13 -3.03 -0.74
C TRP A 118 -20.61 -1.86 0.13
N LEU A 119 -19.75 -1.27 0.95
CA LEU A 119 -20.10 -0.09 1.76
C LEU A 119 -20.49 1.10 0.90
N GLN A 120 -19.75 1.38 -0.17
CA GLN A 120 -20.10 2.44 -1.13
C GLN A 120 -21.49 2.21 -1.74
N GLN A 121 -21.85 0.97 -2.08
CA GLN A 121 -23.19 0.64 -2.59
C GLN A 121 -24.29 0.88 -1.55
N VAL A 122 -24.05 0.52 -0.29
CA VAL A 122 -24.99 0.78 0.81
C VAL A 122 -25.19 2.28 0.98
N PHE A 123 -24.12 3.07 1.02
CA PHE A 123 -24.19 4.52 1.16
C PHE A 123 -24.87 5.22 -0.02
N ALA A 124 -24.73 4.67 -1.23
CA ALA A 124 -25.38 5.20 -2.42
C ALA A 124 -26.88 4.86 -2.53
N THR A 125 -27.36 3.87 -1.78
CA THR A 125 -28.76 3.38 -1.89
C THR A 125 -29.61 3.67 -0.67
N ASP A 126 -29.01 3.94 0.50
CA ASP A 126 -29.73 4.32 1.71
C ASP A 126 -30.08 5.82 1.71
N ALA A 127 -31.37 6.14 1.71
CA ALA A 127 -31.87 7.51 1.66
C ALA A 127 -31.39 8.39 2.83
N THR A 128 -31.23 7.82 4.03
CA THR A 128 -30.74 8.56 5.20
C THR A 128 -29.28 8.94 5.04
N LEU A 129 -28.46 7.99 4.57
CA LEU A 129 -27.03 8.22 4.35
C LEU A 129 -26.79 9.23 3.22
N VAL A 130 -27.52 9.09 2.12
CA VAL A 130 -27.49 10.07 1.01
C VAL A 130 -27.86 11.46 1.50
N GLN A 131 -28.94 11.58 2.29
CA GLN A 131 -29.39 12.88 2.81
C GLN A 131 -28.37 13.50 3.79
N SER A 132 -27.61 12.69 4.53
CA SER A 132 -26.55 13.19 5.40
C SER A 132 -25.30 13.70 4.65
N GLY A 133 -25.17 13.40 3.35
CA GLY A 133 -23.97 13.74 2.57
C GLY A 133 -22.73 12.92 2.96
N ALA A 134 -22.92 11.76 3.60
CA ALA A 134 -21.81 10.93 4.05
C ALA A 134 -21.15 10.22 2.86
N VAL A 135 -19.83 10.18 2.84
CA VAL A 135 -19.03 9.60 1.75
C VAL A 135 -18.09 8.54 2.31
N ILE A 136 -18.01 7.40 1.63
CA ILE A 136 -17.03 6.36 1.90
C ILE A 136 -15.89 6.49 0.90
N LEU A 137 -14.69 6.76 1.42
CA LEU A 137 -13.46 6.66 0.65
C LEU A 137 -13.14 5.18 0.42
N GLY A 138 -13.19 4.77 -0.83
CA GLY A 138 -12.93 3.39 -1.21
C GLY A 138 -11.44 3.04 -1.12
N GLU A 139 -11.17 1.74 -0.97
CA GLU A 139 -9.84 1.15 -1.15
C GLU A 139 -9.81 0.41 -2.49
N PRO A 140 -9.59 1.09 -3.64
CA PRO A 140 -9.76 0.49 -4.97
C PRO A 140 -8.73 -0.58 -5.33
N ALA A 141 -7.61 -0.66 -4.59
CA ALA A 141 -6.63 -1.71 -4.78
C ALA A 141 -5.88 -2.06 -3.49
N ALA A 142 -5.41 -3.31 -3.46
CA ALA A 142 -4.79 -3.92 -2.31
C ALA A 142 -3.80 -4.97 -2.80
N GLY A 143 -2.60 -5.03 -2.22
CA GLY A 143 -1.59 -6.01 -2.60
C GLY A 143 -0.83 -6.51 -1.38
N TYR A 144 -0.44 -7.80 -1.40
CA TYR A 144 0.41 -8.33 -0.36
C TYR A 144 1.42 -9.37 -0.83
N VAL A 145 2.55 -9.47 -0.11
CA VAL A 145 3.60 -10.48 -0.30
C VAL A 145 3.86 -11.17 1.02
N SER A 146 3.74 -12.49 1.08
CA SER A 146 3.96 -13.26 2.32
C SER A 146 5.42 -13.67 2.47
N HIS A 147 5.91 -13.74 3.71
CA HIS A 147 7.23 -14.31 3.99
C HIS A 147 7.11 -15.83 4.14
N GLU A 148 7.76 -16.63 3.29
CA GLU A 148 7.62 -18.10 3.31
C GLU A 148 8.04 -18.72 4.66
N GLY A 149 9.20 -18.31 5.18
CA GLY A 149 9.69 -18.76 6.50
C GLY A 149 8.75 -18.49 7.68
N TYR A 150 8.05 -17.35 7.69
CA TYR A 150 7.05 -17.06 8.74
C TYR A 150 5.70 -17.69 8.46
N ALA A 151 5.29 -17.83 7.20
CA ALA A 151 4.05 -18.51 6.83
C ALA A 151 4.03 -19.98 7.27
N ALA A 152 5.19 -20.63 7.31
CA ALA A 152 5.36 -22.00 7.81
C ALA A 152 5.17 -22.14 9.33
N LEU A 153 5.20 -21.05 10.11
CA LEU A 153 5.09 -21.07 11.56
C LEU A 153 3.62 -20.97 12.02
N ALA A 154 2.92 -22.11 12.08
CA ALA A 154 1.50 -22.22 12.42
C ALA A 154 1.08 -21.60 13.79
N ARG A 155 2.02 -21.38 14.71
CA ARG A 155 1.77 -20.85 16.06
C ARG A 155 2.75 -19.75 16.48
N ALA A 156 3.27 -18.97 15.54
CA ALA A 156 4.03 -17.80 15.92
C ALA A 156 3.13 -16.88 16.78
N PRO A 157 3.52 -16.49 18.01
CA PRO A 157 2.78 -15.51 18.83
C PRO A 157 2.63 -14.14 18.14
N TYR A 158 3.27 -14.02 16.98
CA TYR A 158 3.35 -12.89 16.10
C TYR A 158 2.77 -13.17 14.70
N ALA A 159 1.94 -14.20 14.51
CA ALA A 159 1.27 -14.52 13.24
C ALA A 159 0.48 -13.33 12.65
N THR A 160 0.11 -12.36 13.49
CA THR A 160 -0.56 -11.09 13.15
C THR A 160 0.38 -9.88 13.08
N LEU A 161 1.69 -10.04 13.31
CA LEU A 161 2.62 -8.93 13.16
C LEU A 161 2.79 -8.58 11.67
N PRO A 162 2.98 -7.29 11.34
CA PRO A 162 3.27 -6.80 9.99
C PRO A 162 4.48 -7.42 9.27
N GLY A 163 5.26 -8.31 9.90
CA GLY A 163 6.42 -8.96 9.28
C GLY A 163 6.11 -10.23 8.46
N ASN A 164 4.90 -10.81 8.60
CA ASN A 164 4.59 -12.08 7.92
C ASN A 164 3.96 -11.88 6.55
N ALA A 165 3.49 -10.66 6.25
CA ALA A 165 3.03 -10.24 4.95
C ALA A 165 3.21 -8.71 4.79
N TRP A 166 3.81 -8.30 3.67
CA TRP A 166 3.87 -6.91 3.19
C TRP A 166 2.60 -6.56 2.48
N CYS A 167 2.09 -5.35 2.64
CA CYS A 167 0.66 -5.11 2.51
C CYS A 167 0.39 -3.64 2.18
N TYR A 168 0.05 -3.28 0.95
CA TYR A 168 -0.39 -1.92 0.64
C TYR A 168 -1.88 -1.87 0.33
N LEU A 169 -2.51 -0.74 0.67
CA LEU A 169 -3.85 -0.38 0.26
C LEU A 169 -3.76 0.98 -0.43
N ALA A 170 -4.24 1.06 -1.67
CA ALA A 170 -4.51 2.33 -2.30
C ALA A 170 -5.93 2.75 -1.91
N GLY A 171 -6.08 3.95 -1.37
CA GLY A 171 -7.33 4.55 -0.94
C GLY A 171 -7.64 5.81 -1.73
N GLU A 172 -8.90 6.19 -1.83
CA GLU A 172 -9.29 7.49 -2.39
C GLU A 172 -8.91 8.61 -1.41
N SER A 173 -8.26 9.67 -1.91
CA SER A 173 -7.92 10.83 -1.09
C SER A 173 -9.11 11.76 -0.89
N VAL A 174 -9.20 12.38 0.29
CA VAL A 174 -10.05 13.56 0.49
C VAL A 174 -9.38 14.76 -0.19
N PRO A 175 -10.08 15.56 -1.00
CA PRO A 175 -9.55 16.83 -1.48
C PRO A 175 -9.12 17.69 -0.28
N LEU A 176 -7.87 18.15 -0.26
CA LEU A 176 -7.44 19.15 0.73
C LEU A 176 -8.34 20.38 0.55
N ALA A 177 -9.17 20.67 1.56
CA ALA A 177 -10.03 21.84 1.56
C ALA A 177 -9.18 23.09 1.31
N GLU A 178 -9.67 23.98 0.43
CA GLU A 178 -9.10 25.32 0.31
C GLU A 178 -9.33 26.02 1.65
N THR A 179 -8.28 26.14 2.46
CA THR A 179 -8.24 27.17 3.49
C THR A 179 -8.24 28.51 2.76
N GLY A 180 -9.43 29.11 2.66
CA GLY A 180 -9.63 30.49 2.26
C GLY A 180 -9.10 31.49 3.29
#